data_AF-A0A2V8JCS5-F1
#
_entry.id   AF-A0A2V8JCS5-F1
#
_cell.length_a   1.000
_cell.length_b   1.000
_cell.length_c   1.000
_cell.angle_alpha   90.00
_cell.angle_beta   90.00
_cell.angle_gamma   90.00
#
_symmetry.space_group_name_H-M   'P 1'
#
loop_
_entity.id
_entity.type
_entity.pdbx_description
1 polymer ?
#
loop_
_entity_poly.entity_id
_entity_poly.type
_entity_poly.pdbx_seq_one_letter_code
_entity_poly.pdbx_strand_id
1 'polypeptide(L)'
;MTLLTSDAERRARLLRAALGLVVLLAACHPVRGCAESQFDLAPESRLPKWFAVPAGLQRGDVTVELSYYGPLVGSARTAIVTLRTQQGKTLSEIVATLRGKEPLTLEPHSDTGPIPYPSYEVLTANGITEVIEHRRMEPVFYISDDPEVRRKLRVDQ
;
A
#
# COMPACT_ATOMS: atom_id res chain seq x y z
N MET A 1 -24.40 -0.57 52.44
CA MET A 1 -23.73 -1.57 51.58
C MET A 1 -23.87 -1.10 50.13
N THR A 2 -23.25 0.03 49.79
CA THR A 2 -23.58 0.81 48.56
C THR A 2 -22.34 1.47 47.91
N LEU A 3 -21.18 1.39 48.55
CA LEU A 3 -19.93 2.02 48.09
C LEU A 3 -19.09 1.10 47.18
N LEU A 4 -19.21 -0.22 47.32
CA LEU A 4 -18.43 -1.18 46.54
C LEU A 4 -18.89 -1.30 45.07
N THR A 5 -20.16 -0.99 44.78
CA THR A 5 -20.73 -1.03 43.42
C THR A 5 -20.27 0.13 42.54
N SER A 6 -20.07 1.34 43.10
CA SER A 6 -19.70 2.52 42.30
C SER A 6 -18.24 2.50 41.82
N ASP A 7 -17.33 1.93 42.63
CA ASP A 7 -15.92 1.78 42.28
C ASP A 7 -15.69 0.71 41.21
N ALA A 8 -16.42 -0.41 41.30
CA ALA A 8 -16.37 -1.46 40.28
C ALA A 8 -16.88 -0.97 38.92
N GLU A 9 -17.97 -0.21 38.90
CA GLU A 9 -18.51 0.40 37.68
C GLU A 9 -17.59 1.48 37.11
N ARG A 10 -16.98 2.33 37.96
CA ARG A 10 -15.96 3.30 37.52
C ARG A 10 -14.76 2.62 36.90
N ARG A 11 -14.21 1.58 37.55
CA ARG A 11 -13.09 0.78 37.02
C ARG A 11 -13.46 0.10 35.71
N ALA A 12 -14.65 -0.49 35.60
CA ALA A 12 -15.11 -1.10 34.35
C ALA A 12 -15.29 -0.07 33.22
N ARG A 13 -15.78 1.13 33.50
CA ARG A 13 -15.88 2.23 32.53
C ARG A 13 -14.50 2.73 32.10
N LEU A 14 -13.57 2.90 33.04
CA LEU A 14 -12.19 3.30 32.74
C LEU A 14 -11.45 2.23 31.93
N LEU A 15 -11.62 0.95 32.27
CA LEU A 15 -11.04 -0.17 31.51
C LEU A 15 -11.61 -0.25 30.09
N ARG A 16 -12.93 -0.07 29.92
CA ARG A 16 -13.55 -0.02 28.58
C ARG A 16 -13.08 1.19 27.77
N ALA A 17 -12.96 2.36 28.39
CA ALA A 17 -12.43 3.56 27.73
C ALA A 17 -10.96 3.40 27.34
N ALA A 18 -10.13 2.83 28.23
CA ALA A 18 -8.73 2.53 27.95
C ALA A 18 -8.59 1.48 26.83
N LEU A 19 -9.41 0.43 26.85
CA LEU A 19 -9.43 -0.58 25.81
C LEU A 19 -9.87 0.02 24.46
N GLY A 20 -10.89 0.88 24.45
CA GLY A 20 -11.32 1.62 23.27
C GLY A 20 -10.21 2.52 22.70
N LEU A 21 -9.49 3.22 23.56
CA LEU A 21 -8.36 4.06 23.16
C LEU A 21 -7.19 3.23 22.59
N VAL A 22 -6.87 2.09 23.20
CA VAL A 22 -5.82 1.17 22.70
C VAL A 22 -6.18 0.63 21.31
N VAL A 23 -7.42 0.23 21.08
CA VAL A 23 -7.88 -0.25 19.77
C VAL A 23 -7.79 0.86 18.71
N LEU A 24 -8.17 2.10 19.07
CA LEU A 24 -8.10 3.24 18.17
C LEU A 24 -6.65 3.56 17.76
N LEU A 25 -5.72 3.50 18.73
CA LEU A 25 -4.29 3.75 18.49
C LEU A 25 -3.60 2.61 17.73
N ALA A 26 -4.14 1.38 17.80
CA ALA A 26 -3.62 0.24 17.04
C ALA A 26 -4.03 0.26 15.55
N ALA A 27 -5.01 1.07 15.15
CA ALA A 27 -5.51 1.12 13.78
C ALA A 27 -4.52 1.77 12.78
N CYS A 28 -3.58 2.58 13.27
CA CYS A 28 -2.52 3.16 12.44
C CYS A 28 -1.14 2.80 12.99
N HIS A 29 -0.22 2.46 12.09
CA HIS A 29 1.13 2.10 12.47
C HIS A 29 1.91 3.36 12.85
N PRO A 30 2.48 3.49 14.05
CA PRO A 30 3.05 4.75 14.54
C PRO A 30 4.20 5.29 13.68
N VAL A 31 4.92 4.39 12.97
CA VAL A 31 6.04 4.76 12.08
C VAL A 31 5.59 5.04 10.64
N ARG A 32 4.53 4.39 10.17
CA ARG A 32 4.19 4.34 8.72
C ARG A 32 2.89 5.08 8.40
N GLY A 33 2.08 5.32 9.42
CA GLY A 33 0.77 5.92 9.33
C GLY A 33 -0.34 4.91 9.10
N CYS A 34 -1.42 5.36 8.47
CA CYS A 34 -2.61 4.55 8.25
C CYS A 34 -2.56 3.93 6.85
N ALA A 35 -2.89 2.63 6.76
CA ALA A 35 -3.07 1.99 5.46
C ALA A 35 -4.26 2.66 4.76
N GLU A 36 -4.02 3.25 3.59
CA GLU A 36 -5.04 3.98 2.83
C GLU A 36 -5.77 3.04 1.87
N SER A 37 -5.02 2.19 1.18
CA SER A 37 -5.53 1.31 0.13
C SER A 37 -4.59 0.14 -0.11
N GLN A 38 -5.16 -0.92 -0.66
CA GLN A 38 -4.49 -2.18 -0.92
C GLN A 38 -4.92 -2.71 -2.29
N PHE A 39 -3.97 -3.20 -3.08
CA PHE A 39 -4.17 -3.64 -4.44
C PHE A 39 -3.39 -4.93 -4.72
N ASP A 40 -3.92 -5.77 -5.60
CA ASP A 40 -3.25 -6.97 -6.07
C ASP A 40 -2.60 -6.74 -7.44
N LEU A 41 -1.45 -7.38 -7.65
CA LEU A 41 -0.78 -7.37 -8.95
C LEU A 41 -1.60 -8.16 -9.97
N ALA A 42 -1.88 -7.55 -11.11
CA ALA A 42 -2.59 -8.23 -12.20
C ALA A 42 -1.86 -9.53 -12.62
N PRO A 43 -2.59 -10.64 -12.88
CA PRO A 43 -1.98 -11.92 -13.29
C PRO A 43 -1.08 -11.83 -14.52
N GLU A 44 -1.45 -10.98 -15.47
CA GLU A 44 -0.72 -10.72 -16.72
C GLU A 44 0.45 -9.74 -16.54
N SER A 45 0.52 -9.01 -15.41
CA SER A 45 1.63 -8.13 -15.12
C SER A 45 2.87 -8.93 -14.69
N ARG A 46 4.03 -8.47 -15.14
CA ARG A 46 5.31 -8.99 -14.63
C ARG A 46 5.44 -8.73 -13.13
N LEU A 47 6.29 -9.51 -12.48
CA LEU A 47 6.68 -9.22 -11.10
C LEU A 47 7.50 -7.93 -11.03
N PRO A 48 7.38 -7.16 -9.92
CA PRO A 48 8.34 -6.11 -9.60
C PRO A 48 9.77 -6.67 -9.58
N LYS A 49 10.74 -5.89 -10.06
CA LYS A 49 12.17 -6.22 -10.13
C LYS A 49 12.80 -6.46 -8.77
N TRP A 50 12.15 -6.06 -7.67
CA TRP A 50 12.57 -6.39 -6.32
C TRP A 50 12.39 -7.86 -5.97
N PHE A 51 11.57 -8.60 -6.72
CA PHE A 51 11.26 -10.00 -6.45
C PHE A 51 11.73 -10.91 -7.58
N ALA A 52 12.11 -12.11 -7.18
CA ALA A 52 12.23 -13.27 -8.05
C ALA A 52 11.24 -14.33 -7.59
N VAL A 53 10.78 -15.18 -8.51
CA VAL A 53 9.98 -16.35 -8.14
C VAL A 53 10.88 -17.30 -7.34
N PRO A 54 10.50 -17.69 -6.10
CA PRO A 54 11.29 -18.63 -5.32
C PRO A 54 11.45 -19.98 -6.00
N ALA A 55 12.55 -20.67 -5.73
CA ALA A 55 12.80 -22.01 -6.27
C ALA A 55 11.65 -22.97 -5.93
N GLY A 56 11.18 -23.73 -6.93
CA GLY A 56 10.08 -24.68 -6.78
C GLY A 56 8.68 -24.07 -6.91
N LEU A 57 8.56 -22.76 -7.10
CA LEU A 57 7.29 -22.10 -7.43
C LEU A 57 7.30 -21.60 -8.88
N GLN A 58 6.11 -21.44 -9.45
CA GLN A 58 5.88 -20.78 -10.73
C GLN A 58 5.30 -19.38 -10.51
N ARG A 59 5.32 -18.54 -11.56
CA ARG A 59 4.74 -17.18 -11.49
C ARG A 59 3.28 -17.19 -11.00
N GLY A 60 2.50 -18.19 -11.41
CA GLY A 60 1.12 -18.34 -11.00
C GLY A 60 0.95 -18.65 -9.50
N ASP A 61 1.93 -19.30 -8.87
CA ASP A 61 1.85 -19.72 -7.46
C ASP A 61 2.07 -18.57 -6.46
N VAL A 62 2.42 -17.39 -6.97
CA VAL A 62 2.69 -16.19 -6.18
C VAL A 62 1.81 -15.03 -6.60
N THR A 63 1.47 -14.18 -5.64
CA THR A 63 0.83 -12.89 -5.85
C THR A 63 1.68 -11.79 -5.21
N VAL A 64 1.47 -10.56 -5.66
CA VAL A 64 2.08 -9.38 -5.04
C VAL A 64 0.97 -8.44 -4.62
N GLU A 65 1.03 -8.04 -3.35
CA GLU A 65 0.12 -7.08 -2.75
C GLU A 65 0.85 -5.76 -2.58
N LEU A 66 0.17 -4.66 -2.90
CA LEU A 66 0.66 -3.30 -2.75
C LEU A 66 -0.24 -2.55 -1.77
N SER A 67 0.32 -2.08 -0.67
CA SER A 67 -0.38 -1.30 0.35
C SER A 67 0.19 0.10 0.43
N TYR A 68 -0.62 1.12 0.18
CA TYR A 68 -0.24 2.52 0.33
C TYR A 68 -0.50 3.02 1.74
N TYR A 69 0.41 3.85 2.24
CA TYR A 69 0.33 4.44 3.55
C TYR A 69 0.39 5.97 3.48
N GLY A 70 -0.58 6.60 4.16
CA GLY A 70 -0.60 8.03 4.41
C GLY A 70 0.24 8.36 5.64
N PRO A 71 1.29 9.20 5.52
CA PRO A 71 2.14 9.52 6.67
C PRO A 71 1.36 10.30 7.72
N LEU A 72 1.44 9.88 8.98
CA LEU A 72 0.91 10.66 10.12
C LEU A 72 1.80 11.86 10.47
N VAL A 73 3.10 11.75 10.17
CA VAL A 73 4.13 12.77 10.43
C VAL A 73 5.10 12.79 9.24
N GLY A 74 5.46 13.98 8.77
CA GLY A 74 6.34 14.16 7.60
C GLY A 74 5.58 14.23 6.27
N SER A 75 6.33 14.26 5.16
CA SER A 75 5.78 14.47 3.81
C SER A 75 6.02 13.32 2.84
N ALA A 76 6.81 12.31 3.23
CA ALA A 76 7.14 11.19 2.36
C ALA A 76 6.06 10.10 2.47
N ARG A 77 5.42 9.78 1.35
CA ARG A 77 4.50 8.65 1.23
C ARG A 77 5.30 7.36 1.11
N THR A 78 4.79 6.28 1.71
CA THR A 78 5.41 4.95 1.62
C THR A 78 4.42 3.90 1.12
N ALA A 79 4.96 2.89 0.46
CA ALA A 79 4.24 1.70 0.06
C ALA A 79 4.93 0.47 0.65
N ILE A 80 4.13 -0.53 1.01
CA ILE A 80 4.63 -1.87 1.29
C ILE A 80 4.22 -2.75 0.12
N VAL A 81 5.21 -3.40 -0.49
CA VAL A 81 5.02 -4.35 -1.57
C VAL A 81 5.35 -5.73 -1.01
N THR A 82 4.36 -6.62 -0.96
CA THR A 82 4.47 -7.92 -0.29
C THR A 82 4.35 -9.03 -1.31
N LEU A 83 5.39 -9.86 -1.45
CA LEU A 83 5.32 -11.11 -2.19
C LEU A 83 4.68 -12.18 -1.31
N ARG A 84 3.62 -12.82 -1.80
CA ARG A 84 2.91 -13.88 -1.08
C ARG A 84 2.73 -15.11 -1.97
N THR A 85 2.60 -16.28 -1.37
CA THR A 85 2.04 -17.45 -2.06
C THR A 85 0.55 -17.23 -2.33
N GLN A 86 -0.05 -17.94 -3.28
CA GLN A 86 -1.53 -17.94 -3.44
C GLN A 86 -2.30 -18.30 -2.16
N GLN A 87 -1.71 -19.09 -1.26
CA GLN A 87 -2.32 -19.46 0.03
C GLN A 87 -2.19 -18.37 1.11
N GLY A 88 -1.71 -17.17 0.75
CA GLY A 88 -1.61 -16.02 1.64
C GLY A 88 -0.35 -15.95 2.52
N LYS A 89 0.57 -16.93 2.43
CA LYS A 89 1.84 -16.90 3.17
C LYS A 89 2.76 -15.81 2.60
N THR A 90 3.21 -14.89 3.45
CA THR A 90 4.23 -13.89 3.10
C THR A 90 5.58 -14.56 2.86
N LEU A 91 6.19 -14.24 1.73
CA LEU A 91 7.51 -14.72 1.30
C LEU A 91 8.57 -13.62 1.43
N SER A 92 8.22 -12.37 1.11
CA SER A 92 9.11 -11.21 1.19
C SER A 92 8.31 -9.92 1.26
N GLU A 93 8.90 -8.88 1.83
CA GLU A 93 8.30 -7.56 1.97
C GLU A 93 9.32 -6.49 1.57
N ILE A 94 8.89 -5.49 0.79
CA ILE A 94 9.69 -4.36 0.36
C ILE A 94 8.99 -3.08 0.80
N VAL A 95 9.71 -2.23 1.52
CA VAL A 95 9.26 -0.87 1.83
C VAL A 95 9.80 0.07 0.76
N ALA A 96 8.90 0.69 0.02
CA ALA A 96 9.23 1.63 -1.06
C ALA A 96 8.79 3.05 -0.71
N THR A 97 9.55 4.03 -1.18
CA THR A 97 9.17 5.45 -1.11
C THR A 97 8.50 5.86 -2.41
N LEU A 98 7.40 6.61 -2.31
CA LEU A 98 6.72 7.16 -3.48
C LEU A 98 7.33 8.51 -3.87
N ARG A 99 7.38 8.78 -5.17
CA ARG A 99 7.74 10.10 -5.70
C ARG A 99 6.54 11.05 -5.60
N GLY A 100 6.72 12.16 -4.87
CA GLY A 100 5.69 13.20 -4.76
C GLY A 100 4.62 12.89 -3.72
N LYS A 101 3.57 13.72 -3.70
CA LYS A 101 2.49 13.65 -2.70
C LYS A 101 1.18 13.09 -3.26
N GLU A 102 1.06 12.97 -4.57
CA GLU A 102 -0.17 12.58 -5.26
C GLU A 102 0.20 11.65 -6.42
N PRO A 103 -0.74 10.78 -6.86
CA PRO A 103 -0.57 10.00 -8.08
C PRO A 103 -0.30 10.92 -9.29
N LEU A 104 0.54 10.44 -10.20
CA LEU A 104 0.90 11.15 -11.43
C LEU A 104 -0.08 10.77 -12.53
N THR A 105 -0.43 11.73 -13.38
CA THR A 105 -1.19 11.48 -14.61
C THR A 105 -0.45 12.03 -15.81
N LEU A 106 -0.44 11.26 -16.90
CA LEU A 106 0.23 11.62 -18.15
C LEU A 106 -0.85 12.02 -19.17
N GLU A 107 -1.30 13.27 -19.04
CA GLU A 107 -2.47 13.84 -19.73
C GLU A 107 -3.80 13.14 -19.35
N PRO A 108 -4.80 13.87 -18.82
CA PRO A 108 -6.07 13.26 -18.46
C PRO A 108 -6.84 12.83 -19.72
N HIS A 109 -7.26 11.57 -19.80
CA HIS A 109 -8.45 11.26 -20.59
C HIS A 109 -9.62 11.97 -19.93
N SER A 110 -10.29 12.87 -20.66
CA SER A 110 -11.36 13.75 -20.16
C SER A 110 -12.57 13.02 -19.56
N ASP A 111 -12.63 11.69 -19.69
CA ASP A 111 -13.85 10.90 -19.55
C ASP A 111 -13.86 10.00 -18.29
N THR A 112 -12.82 10.03 -17.43
CA THR A 112 -12.69 9.07 -16.30
C THR A 112 -13.18 9.59 -14.94
N GLY A 113 -13.83 10.76 -14.88
CA GLY A 113 -14.36 11.34 -13.64
C GLY A 113 -13.35 12.22 -12.88
N PRO A 114 -13.56 12.47 -11.56
CA PRO A 114 -12.76 13.44 -10.80
C PRO A 114 -11.30 13.04 -10.59
N ILE A 115 -10.98 11.74 -10.70
CA ILE A 115 -9.60 11.23 -10.67
C ILE A 115 -9.27 10.72 -12.07
N PRO A 116 -8.33 11.36 -12.79
CA PRO A 116 -7.97 10.92 -14.12
C PRO A 116 -7.25 9.57 -14.08
N TYR A 117 -7.66 8.66 -14.97
CA TYR A 117 -7.01 7.38 -15.20
C TYR A 117 -6.49 7.31 -16.66
N PRO A 118 -5.40 6.57 -16.94
CA PRO A 118 -4.56 5.85 -15.97
C PRO A 118 -3.82 6.80 -15.01
N SER A 119 -3.62 6.34 -13.78
CA SER A 119 -2.79 7.01 -12.78
C SER A 119 -1.55 6.18 -12.47
N TYR A 120 -0.46 6.87 -12.17
CA TYR A 120 0.86 6.27 -12.01
C TYR A 120 1.48 6.63 -10.69
N GLU A 121 2.17 5.67 -10.07
CA GLU A 121 2.97 5.89 -8.88
C GLU A 121 4.40 5.40 -9.15
N VAL A 122 5.39 6.24 -8.84
CA VAL A 122 6.81 5.89 -9.02
C VAL A 122 7.36 5.50 -7.66
N LEU A 123 7.66 4.21 -7.50
CA LEU A 123 8.13 3.63 -6.25
C LEU A 123 9.62 3.29 -6.35
N THR A 124 10.40 3.68 -5.35
CA THR A 124 11.82 3.36 -5.27
C THR A 124 12.12 2.59 -3.99
N ALA A 125 12.81 1.46 -4.10
CA ALA A 125 13.37 0.71 -2.99
C ALA A 125 14.69 0.05 -3.41
N ASN A 126 15.68 0.02 -2.52
CA ASN A 126 16.98 -0.61 -2.75
C ASN A 126 17.67 -0.17 -4.07
N GLY A 127 17.53 1.09 -4.45
CA GLY A 127 18.08 1.64 -5.69
C GLY A 127 17.37 1.20 -6.98
N ILE A 128 16.30 0.41 -6.88
CA ILE A 128 15.48 -0.05 -8.01
C ILE A 128 14.18 0.77 -8.01
N THR A 129 13.84 1.30 -9.19
CA THR A 129 12.62 2.08 -9.40
C THR A 129 11.61 1.33 -10.26
N GLU A 130 10.39 1.22 -9.77
CA GLU A 130 9.24 0.69 -10.49
C GLU A 130 8.20 1.77 -10.76
N VAL A 131 7.49 1.61 -11.88
CA VAL A 131 6.33 2.43 -12.21
C VAL A 131 5.10 1.56 -12.04
N ILE A 132 4.27 1.91 -11.07
CA ILE A 132 2.97 1.29 -10.83
C ILE A 132 1.95 2.02 -11.68
N GLU A 133 1.11 1.28 -12.41
CA GLU A 133 0.02 1.79 -13.21
C GLU A 133 -1.30 1.28 -12.64
N HIS A 134 -2.20 2.21 -12.32
CA HIS A 134 -3.61 1.98 -12.06
C HIS A 134 -4.38 2.40 -13.30
N ARG A 135 -4.94 1.45 -14.05
CA ARG A 135 -5.60 1.74 -15.34
C ARG A 135 -7.02 2.29 -15.20
N ARG A 136 -7.67 1.98 -14.08
CA ARG A 136 -9.04 2.33 -13.71
C ARG A 136 -9.21 2.15 -12.20
N MET A 137 -10.35 2.58 -11.66
CA MET A 137 -10.66 2.48 -10.23
C MET A 137 -11.02 1.03 -9.82
N GLU A 138 -10.00 0.17 -9.75
CA GLU A 138 -10.10 -1.25 -9.40
C GLU A 138 -9.02 -1.64 -8.37
N PRO A 139 -9.21 -2.72 -7.59
CA PRO A 139 -8.23 -3.20 -6.61
C PRO A 139 -7.06 -3.95 -7.27
N VAL A 140 -6.66 -3.54 -8.47
CA VAL A 140 -5.62 -4.20 -9.28
C VAL A 140 -4.62 -3.17 -9.80
N PHE A 141 -3.34 -3.49 -9.71
CA PHE A 141 -2.26 -2.67 -10.29
C PHE A 141 -1.41 -3.45 -11.29
N TYR A 142 -0.72 -2.70 -12.13
CA TYR A 142 0.21 -3.20 -13.13
C TYR A 142 1.60 -2.60 -12.92
N ILE A 143 2.63 -3.31 -13.35
CA ILE A 143 3.93 -2.70 -13.53
C ILE A 143 4.04 -2.17 -14.96
N SER A 144 4.33 -0.89 -15.10
CA SER A 144 4.49 -0.25 -16.41
C SER A 144 5.95 -0.32 -16.88
N ASP A 145 6.16 -1.08 -17.94
CA ASP A 145 7.38 -1.09 -18.75
C ASP A 145 7.26 -0.21 -20.00
N ASP A 146 6.13 0.48 -20.18
CA ASP A 146 5.92 1.31 -21.37
C ASP A 146 7.03 2.39 -21.43
N PRO A 147 7.88 2.37 -22.48
CA PRO A 147 9.02 3.28 -22.57
C PRO A 147 8.60 4.73 -22.72
N GLU A 148 7.42 5.01 -23.29
CA GLU A 148 6.87 6.36 -23.35
C GLU A 148 6.40 6.85 -21.98
N VAL A 149 5.66 6.01 -21.23
CA VAL A 149 5.25 6.33 -19.85
C VAL A 149 6.48 6.61 -18.98
N ARG A 150 7.45 5.70 -18.99
CA ARG A 150 8.67 5.82 -18.17
C ARG A 150 9.52 7.03 -18.55
N ARG A 151 9.57 7.39 -19.85
CA ARG A 151 10.23 8.61 -20.35
C ARG A 151 9.50 9.86 -19.87
N LYS A 152 8.17 9.93 -20.01
CA LYS A 152 7.35 11.07 -19.56
C LYS A 152 7.46 11.27 -18.05
N LEU A 153 7.55 10.18 -17.28
CA LEU A 153 7.75 10.19 -15.82
C LEU A 153 9.22 10.39 -15.40
N ARG A 154 10.18 10.42 -16.33
CA ARG A 154 11.61 10.59 -16.06
C ARG A 154 12.14 9.55 -15.06
N VAL A 155 11.98 8.28 -15.38
CA VAL A 155 12.43 7.15 -14.53
C VAL A 155 13.74 6.53 -15.01
N ASP A 156 14.02 6.54 -16.32
CA ASP A 156 15.19 5.89 -16.93
C ASP A 156 16.23 6.89 -17.46
N GLN A 157 16.48 7.99 -16.73
CA GLN A 157 17.51 8.99 -17.07
C GLN A 157 18.89 8.66 -16.50
#